data_AF-A0A520I670-F1
#
_entry.id   AF-A0A520I670-F1
#
_cell.length_a   1.000
_cell.length_b   1.000
_cell.length_c   1.000
_cell.angle_alpha   90.00
_cell.angle_beta   90.00
_cell.angle_gamma   90.00
#
_symmetry.space_group_name_H-M   'P 1'
#
loop_
_entity.id
_entity.type
_entity.pdbx_description
1 polymer ?
#
loop_
_entity_poly.entity_id
_entity_poly.type
_entity_poly.pdbx_seq_one_letter_code
_entity_poly.pdbx_strand_id
1 'polypeptide(L)'
;MTCEYIVNPLGIEVLKPRLSWTLLSNLRNQRQTAYELIVSDNLADIKRSKGNAWNTGKVSSSQSVHVAYEGSPLKAFTRYYWRVKVYSSNETPSGWSEIQWFETAMLNGSDWQGKWIGDGSKQFEKDEDFYQNDPMPLLRKTINADKKIASARLYISGLGYYEAFVNGQKVGDHVLDPGWTSYSKQVLYSSYDITPIMKKGLNAAGIMLGNGWYNPLPLRFWGGINMRNALVSGRPCVKAMIRIRYADGSTNVIPTDESWQTTKGPIIRNSIFLGEHYDARAENSNWNTVKANTSDWKNAVEVEGPKGTLSPQMQPPIRVTKVIKPVSVNEVKPGVFIFDMGQNFAGVARFRVKGPAGTQVKVRYGEDKYADGSLNVMTAVAGQIKGGNGGPGAPHVAWQEDSYTLKGSGIEEWSPRFTFHGFRYMEVTGWPGKPGLSDIEGLRMSADLQESGTFSSSNDMFNKLDTNIKFTFLSNAFSVQSDCPGREKRGYGGDLFCTTESFMYHYDMAGFYRKIVKDFTDDQQPLGGITETVPFVGIADAGPGDKSGPLGFQVGFPYLIKKIHDFYG
;
A
#
# COMPACT_ATOMS: atom_id res chain seq x y z
N MET A 1 22.51 7.45 2.94
CA MET A 1 22.18 8.05 4.24
C MET A 1 20.69 7.94 4.43
N THR A 2 20.23 7.49 5.60
CA THR A 2 18.81 7.20 5.87
C THR A 2 18.43 7.62 7.28
N CYS A 3 17.13 7.87 7.49
CA CYS A 3 16.49 8.06 8.78
C CYS A 3 15.41 6.98 8.91
N GLU A 4 15.47 6.14 9.94
CA GLU A 4 14.58 4.99 10.11
C GLU A 4 14.52 4.11 8.83
N TYR A 5 15.70 3.82 8.24
CA TYR A 5 15.90 3.08 6.97
C TYR A 5 15.42 3.77 5.69
N ILE A 6 14.74 4.91 5.78
CA ILE A 6 14.18 5.61 4.62
C ILE A 6 15.04 6.81 4.25
N VAL A 7 15.24 7.06 2.95
CA VAL A 7 15.84 8.30 2.48
C VAL A 7 14.78 9.40 2.56
N ASN A 8 15.07 10.47 3.30
CA ASN A 8 14.21 11.65 3.39
C ASN A 8 12.75 11.34 3.75
N PRO A 9 12.48 10.62 4.86
CA PRO A 9 11.14 10.22 5.20
C PRO A 9 10.26 11.44 5.53
N LEU A 10 9.03 11.40 5.03
CA LEU A 10 7.98 12.35 5.33
C LEU A 10 6.97 11.72 6.29
N GLY A 11 6.74 12.37 7.43
CA GLY A 11 5.70 12.01 8.37
C GLY A 11 6.11 10.91 9.35
N ILE A 12 7.30 11.02 9.96
CA ILE A 12 7.73 10.10 11.02
C ILE A 12 7.19 10.51 12.39
N GLU A 13 6.90 9.54 13.24
CA GLU A 13 6.45 9.78 14.63
C GLU A 13 7.49 9.36 15.69
N VAL A 14 8.64 8.84 15.24
CA VAL A 14 9.70 8.40 16.14
C VAL A 14 10.33 9.63 16.80
N LEU A 15 10.25 9.72 18.14
CA LEU A 15 10.76 10.87 18.91
C LEU A 15 12.29 10.96 18.91
N LYS A 16 12.97 9.83 18.81
CA LYS A 16 14.42 9.69 18.69
C LYS A 16 14.75 8.92 17.41
N PRO A 17 14.58 9.52 16.22
CA PRO A 17 14.81 8.82 14.97
C PRO A 17 16.27 8.36 14.87
N ARG A 18 16.47 7.20 14.26
CA ARG A 18 17.78 6.60 14.05
C ARG A 18 18.33 6.99 12.69
N LEU A 19 19.54 7.52 12.69
CA LEU A 19 20.24 7.99 11.51
C LEU A 19 21.34 7.00 11.14
N SER A 20 21.44 6.68 9.85
CA SER A 20 22.42 5.72 9.31
C SER A 20 23.13 6.29 8.07
N TRP A 21 24.39 5.95 7.90
CA TRP A 21 25.21 6.34 6.74
C TRP A 21 26.17 5.22 6.33
N THR A 22 26.41 5.14 5.02
CA THR A 22 27.34 4.17 4.43
C THR A 22 28.66 4.88 4.13
N LEU A 23 29.76 4.24 4.49
CA LEU A 23 31.10 4.75 4.24
C LEU A 23 31.59 4.32 2.85
N LEU A 24 32.22 5.23 2.12
CA LEU A 24 32.84 4.96 0.83
C LEU A 24 34.30 5.38 0.87
N SER A 25 35.18 4.53 0.34
CA SER A 25 36.60 4.85 0.20
C SER A 25 37.21 4.08 -0.97
N ASN A 26 38.15 4.73 -1.66
CA ASN A 26 39.00 4.08 -2.67
C ASN A 26 40.23 3.40 -2.05
N LEU A 27 40.40 3.50 -0.73
CA LEU A 27 41.48 2.86 0.02
C LEU A 27 40.97 1.58 0.70
N ARG A 28 41.87 0.60 0.85
CA ARG A 28 41.59 -0.62 1.61
C ARG A 28 41.72 -0.38 3.12
N ASN A 29 41.15 -1.28 3.91
CA ASN A 29 41.27 -1.32 5.38
C ASN A 29 40.87 0.00 6.07
N GLN A 30 39.87 0.68 5.52
CA GLN A 30 39.33 1.89 6.14
C GLN A 30 38.23 1.54 7.12
N ARG A 31 38.19 2.27 8.23
CA ARG A 31 37.09 2.27 9.19
C ARG A 31 36.88 3.68 9.72
N GLN A 32 35.66 3.95 10.15
CA GLN A 32 35.33 5.14 10.94
C GLN A 32 35.88 4.99 12.37
N THR A 33 36.56 6.02 12.87
CA THR A 33 36.97 6.12 14.29
C THR A 33 36.11 7.11 15.06
N ALA A 34 35.55 8.12 14.37
CA ALA A 34 34.66 9.10 14.95
C ALA A 34 33.68 9.65 13.92
N TYR A 35 32.62 10.30 14.38
CA TYR A 35 31.70 11.08 13.55
C TYR A 35 31.36 12.43 14.21
N GLU A 36 30.85 13.36 13.41
CA GLU A 36 30.22 14.61 13.82
C GLU A 36 28.93 14.76 13.04
N LEU A 37 27.82 14.93 13.75
CA LEU A 37 26.48 15.00 13.18
C LEU A 37 25.80 16.28 13.65
N ILE A 38 25.21 17.00 12.69
CA ILE A 38 24.41 18.18 12.97
C ILE A 38 23.00 18.03 12.40
N VAL A 39 22.02 18.54 13.15
CA VAL A 39 20.60 18.58 12.79
C VAL A 39 20.08 19.98 13.02
N SER A 40 19.31 20.51 12.07
CA SER A 40 18.67 21.81 12.16
C SER A 40 17.27 21.82 11.58
N ASP A 41 16.33 22.55 12.19
CA ASP A 41 15.01 22.83 11.60
C ASP A 41 15.03 23.98 10.58
N ASN A 42 16.21 24.51 10.25
CA ASN A 42 16.42 25.62 9.33
C ASN A 42 17.45 25.29 8.23
N LEU A 43 17.01 25.35 6.97
CA LEU A 43 17.86 25.05 5.82
C LEU A 43 19.05 26.01 5.65
N ALA A 44 18.91 27.28 6.04
CA ALA A 44 20.02 28.23 5.97
C ALA A 44 21.09 27.95 7.04
N ASP A 45 20.69 27.47 8.21
CA ASP A 45 21.62 27.15 9.29
C ASP A 45 22.42 25.88 9.00
N ILE A 46 21.77 24.82 8.54
CA ILE A 46 22.47 23.58 8.17
C ILE A 46 23.48 23.81 7.03
N LYS A 47 23.16 24.67 6.06
CA LYS A 47 24.08 25.08 4.97
C LYS A 47 25.33 25.79 5.50
N ARG A 48 25.21 26.49 6.63
CA ARG A 48 26.31 27.16 7.34
C ARG A 48 26.95 26.28 8.43
N SER A 49 26.69 24.98 8.42
CA SER A 49 27.24 24.03 9.42
C SER A 49 26.74 24.26 10.84
N LYS A 50 25.54 24.83 11.03
CA LYS A 50 24.95 25.07 12.34
C LYS A 50 23.79 24.10 12.59
N GLY A 51 23.91 23.28 13.62
CA GLY A 51 22.87 22.36 14.08
C GLY A 51 22.18 22.89 15.33
N ASN A 52 21.09 23.66 15.19
CA ASN A 52 20.35 24.21 16.33
C ASN A 52 19.49 23.16 17.06
N ALA A 53 19.10 22.08 16.39
CA ALA A 53 18.35 20.99 17.02
C ALA A 53 19.30 19.99 17.70
N TRP A 54 20.41 19.66 17.02
CA TRP A 54 21.45 18.78 17.55
C TRP A 54 22.79 19.11 16.92
N ASN A 55 23.84 19.08 17.73
CA ASN A 55 25.23 19.07 17.28
C ASN A 55 26.00 18.16 18.21
N THR A 56 26.52 17.05 17.70
CA THR A 56 27.21 16.06 18.53
C THR A 56 28.64 16.49 18.91
N GLY A 57 29.22 17.46 18.19
CA GLY A 57 30.67 17.57 18.13
C GLY A 57 31.31 16.27 17.61
N LYS A 58 32.61 16.12 17.82
CA LYS A 58 33.31 14.87 17.46
C LYS A 58 33.02 13.78 18.50
N VAL A 59 32.35 12.72 18.09
CA VAL A 59 32.05 11.53 18.91
C VAL A 59 32.97 10.39 18.49
N SER A 60 33.80 9.90 19.43
CA SER A 60 34.67 8.74 19.21
C SER A 60 33.86 7.44 19.19
N SER A 61 33.38 7.07 18.00
CA SER A 61 32.60 5.85 17.77
C SER A 61 32.72 5.37 16.32
N SER A 62 32.78 4.06 16.16
CA SER A 62 32.71 3.39 14.86
C SER A 62 31.28 3.18 14.37
N GLN A 63 30.27 3.47 15.20
CA GLN A 63 28.87 3.29 14.85
C GLN A 63 28.48 4.24 13.70
N SER A 64 27.88 3.65 12.66
CA SER A 64 27.38 4.37 11.47
C SER A 64 25.96 3.94 11.08
N VAL A 65 25.40 2.98 11.80
CA VAL A 65 24.06 2.46 11.64
C VAL A 65 23.31 2.68 12.95
N HIS A 66 22.07 3.15 12.83
CA HIS A 66 21.17 3.37 13.95
C HIS A 66 21.65 4.32 15.04
N VAL A 67 22.36 5.39 14.67
CA VAL A 67 22.72 6.44 15.62
C VAL A 67 21.45 7.20 16.00
N ALA A 68 20.97 6.97 17.23
CA ALA A 68 19.74 7.56 17.72
C ALA A 68 19.92 9.06 17.94
N TYR A 69 18.89 9.83 17.56
CA TYR A 69 18.84 11.26 17.82
C TYR A 69 18.79 11.54 19.34
N GLU A 70 19.72 12.38 19.82
CA GLU A 70 19.82 12.80 21.22
C GLU A 70 19.80 14.32 21.40
N GLY A 71 19.34 15.04 20.36
CA GLY A 71 19.21 16.49 20.42
C GLY A 71 17.99 16.98 21.18
N SER A 72 17.66 18.25 20.96
CA SER A 72 16.47 18.90 21.53
C SER A 72 15.19 18.17 21.13
N PRO A 73 14.14 18.14 21.98
CA PRO A 73 12.87 17.51 21.62
C PRO A 73 12.35 17.94 20.26
N LEU A 74 11.97 16.96 19.43
CA LEU A 74 11.43 17.21 18.11
C LEU A 74 10.03 17.85 18.21
N LYS A 75 9.71 18.72 17.26
CA LYS A 75 8.41 19.38 17.12
C LYS A 75 7.57 18.61 16.10
N ALA A 76 6.25 18.59 16.29
CA ALA A 76 5.33 18.04 15.29
C ALA A 76 5.39 18.84 13.97
N PHE A 77 5.10 18.16 12.87
CA PHE A 77 4.99 18.74 11.52
C PHE A 77 6.16 19.64 11.11
N THR A 78 7.38 19.23 11.47
CA THR A 78 8.60 20.02 11.31
C THR A 78 9.62 19.24 10.50
N ARG A 79 10.17 19.88 9.47
CA ARG A 79 11.26 19.33 8.68
C ARG A 79 12.59 19.64 9.36
N TYR A 80 13.36 18.60 9.62
CA TYR A 80 14.72 18.67 10.13
C TYR A 80 15.69 18.28 9.01
N TYR A 81 16.72 19.09 8.83
CA TYR A 81 17.82 18.85 7.92
C TYR A 81 19.01 18.34 8.71
N TRP A 82 19.72 17.37 8.18
CA TRP A 82 20.87 16.78 8.85
C TRP A 82 21.96 16.44 7.86
N ARG A 83 23.19 16.36 8.38
CA ARG A 83 24.36 15.89 7.65
C ARG A 83 25.40 15.38 8.63
N VAL A 84 26.29 14.54 8.14
CA VAL A 84 27.32 13.88 8.93
C VAL A 84 28.69 14.10 8.30
N LYS A 85 29.70 14.17 9.15
CA LYS A 85 31.12 14.14 8.79
C LYS A 85 31.76 13.01 9.60
N VAL A 86 32.58 12.20 8.96
CA VAL A 86 33.25 11.03 9.56
C VAL A 86 34.76 11.19 9.58
N TYR A 87 35.45 10.50 10.49
CA TYR A 87 36.90 10.48 10.62
C TYR A 87 37.43 9.07 10.35
N SER A 88 38.46 9.00 9.52
CA SER A 88 39.15 7.74 9.17
C SER A 88 40.13 7.29 10.27
N SER A 89 40.74 6.12 10.10
CA SER A 89 41.73 5.57 11.06
C SER A 89 42.97 6.43 11.28
N ASN A 90 43.28 7.34 10.35
CA ASN A 90 44.38 8.30 10.49
C ASN A 90 43.89 9.63 11.09
N GLU A 91 42.72 9.63 11.74
CA GLU A 91 42.05 10.81 12.30
C GLU A 91 41.77 11.92 11.27
N THR A 92 41.85 11.60 9.97
CA THR A 92 41.59 12.54 8.88
C THR A 92 40.08 12.67 8.69
N PRO A 93 39.52 13.89 8.77
CA PRO A 93 38.10 14.12 8.52
C PRO A 93 37.75 13.99 7.04
N SER A 94 36.57 13.48 6.77
CA SER A 94 35.88 13.67 5.50
C SER A 94 35.35 15.12 5.36
N GLY A 95 34.87 15.46 4.17
CA GLY A 95 33.94 16.58 4.01
C GLY A 95 32.60 16.27 4.68
N TRP A 96 31.78 17.31 4.89
CA TRP A 96 30.38 17.11 5.25
C TRP A 96 29.64 16.39 4.12
N SER A 97 28.76 15.47 4.49
CA SER A 97 27.84 14.85 3.54
C SER A 97 26.92 15.89 2.90
N GLU A 98 26.27 15.47 1.80
CA GLU A 98 25.07 16.16 1.30
C GLU A 98 24.03 16.32 2.42
N ILE A 99 23.24 17.39 2.33
CA ILE A 99 22.15 17.66 3.27
C ILE A 99 21.01 16.69 2.98
N GLN A 100 20.66 15.89 3.98
CA GLN A 100 19.46 15.08 3.99
C GLN A 100 18.42 15.71 4.92
N TRP A 101 17.20 15.19 4.93
CA TRP A 101 16.16 15.63 5.84
C TRP A 101 15.33 14.46 6.37
N PHE A 102 14.53 14.74 7.39
CA PHE A 102 13.37 13.96 7.77
C PHE A 102 12.30 14.95 8.23
N GLU A 103 11.03 14.61 8.08
CA GLU A 103 9.93 15.47 8.51
C GLU A 103 9.03 14.70 9.46
N THR A 104 8.82 15.26 10.64
CA THR A 104 7.93 14.66 11.64
C THR A 104 6.47 14.82 11.21
N ALA A 105 5.64 13.84 11.54
CA ALA A 105 4.18 13.97 11.46
C ALA A 105 3.66 14.60 12.77
N MET A 106 2.48 14.17 13.20
CA MET A 106 2.06 14.36 14.59
C MET A 106 2.99 13.61 15.53
N LEU A 107 3.28 14.20 16.69
CA LEU A 107 4.03 13.50 17.74
C LEU A 107 3.10 13.09 18.90
N ASN A 108 1.87 13.58 18.89
CA ASN A 108 0.81 13.18 19.81
C ASN A 108 -0.49 12.93 19.02
N GLY A 109 -1.23 11.89 19.38
CA GLY A 109 -2.51 11.56 18.74
C GLY A 109 -3.56 12.67 18.83
N SER A 110 -3.47 13.56 19.82
CA SER A 110 -4.33 14.75 19.94
C SER A 110 -4.11 15.79 18.84
N ASP A 111 -2.99 15.74 18.12
CA ASP A 111 -2.71 16.66 17.00
C ASP A 111 -3.56 16.34 15.76
N TRP A 112 -4.19 15.17 15.72
CA TRP A 112 -5.06 14.79 14.62
C TRP A 112 -6.42 15.49 14.73
N GLN A 113 -6.73 16.35 13.76
CA GLN A 113 -7.98 17.13 13.75
C GLN A 113 -9.11 16.53 12.90
N GLY A 114 -8.77 15.63 11.96
CA GLY A 114 -9.77 14.95 11.12
C GLY A 114 -10.64 13.98 11.91
N LYS A 115 -11.92 13.91 11.56
CA LYS A 115 -12.87 12.87 11.99
C LYS A 115 -12.92 11.74 10.97
N TRP A 116 -13.35 10.56 11.38
CA TRP A 116 -13.74 9.51 10.44
C TRP A 116 -15.04 9.91 9.77
N ILE A 117 -15.06 9.98 8.43
CA ILE A 117 -16.26 10.29 7.65
C ILE A 117 -16.53 9.25 6.58
N GLY A 118 -17.80 9.03 6.27
CA GLY A 118 -18.27 8.12 5.22
C GLY A 118 -19.46 8.71 4.45
N ASP A 119 -20.08 7.88 3.63
CA ASP A 119 -21.25 8.27 2.80
C ASP A 119 -22.60 8.20 3.52
N GLY A 120 -22.61 7.77 4.79
CA GLY A 120 -23.81 7.61 5.61
C GLY A 120 -24.64 6.35 5.32
N SER A 121 -24.18 5.49 4.41
CA SER A 121 -24.81 4.19 4.19
C SER A 121 -24.53 3.24 5.35
N LYS A 122 -25.48 2.34 5.60
CA LYS A 122 -25.35 1.31 6.64
C LYS A 122 -24.76 0.03 6.06
N GLN A 123 -24.10 -0.72 6.92
CA GLN A 123 -23.63 -2.06 6.57
C GLN A 123 -24.82 -2.99 6.34
N PHE A 124 -24.67 -3.93 5.40
CA PHE A 124 -25.65 -4.99 5.20
C PHE A 124 -25.71 -5.93 6.41
N GLU A 125 -26.93 -6.39 6.73
CA GLU A 125 -27.18 -7.32 7.82
C GLU A 125 -27.08 -8.78 7.37
N LYS A 126 -27.47 -9.08 6.12
CA LYS A 126 -27.43 -10.43 5.55
C LYS A 126 -26.22 -10.62 4.66
N ASP A 127 -25.58 -11.78 4.76
CA ASP A 127 -24.41 -12.15 3.95
C ASP A 127 -24.67 -12.02 2.44
N GLU A 128 -25.86 -12.41 1.97
CA GLU A 128 -26.22 -12.39 0.54
C GLU A 128 -26.28 -10.99 -0.06
N ASP A 129 -26.58 -9.97 0.74
CA ASP A 129 -26.70 -8.58 0.29
C ASP A 129 -25.33 -7.96 -0.03
N PHE A 130 -24.25 -8.46 0.55
CA PHE A 130 -22.87 -8.01 0.26
C PHE A 130 -22.45 -8.22 -1.20
N TYR A 131 -23.12 -9.11 -1.92
CA TYR A 131 -22.79 -9.43 -3.31
C TYR A 131 -23.57 -8.56 -4.32
N GLN A 132 -24.50 -7.73 -3.85
CA GLN A 132 -25.27 -6.81 -4.68
C GLN A 132 -24.41 -5.62 -5.15
N ASN A 133 -24.96 -4.81 -6.06
CA ASN A 133 -24.32 -3.57 -6.49
C ASN A 133 -24.37 -2.55 -5.34
N ASP A 134 -23.20 -2.09 -4.93
CA ASP A 134 -23.01 -1.13 -3.84
C ASP A 134 -21.88 -0.16 -4.23
N PRO A 135 -22.22 0.92 -4.96
CA PRO A 135 -21.21 1.81 -5.52
C PRO A 135 -20.36 2.49 -4.45
N MET A 136 -19.05 2.46 -4.67
CA MET A 136 -18.09 3.04 -3.73
C MET A 136 -18.14 4.57 -3.71
N PRO A 137 -17.99 5.20 -2.53
CA PRO A 137 -18.23 6.62 -2.39
C PRO A 137 -17.06 7.48 -2.90
N LEU A 138 -17.41 8.66 -3.41
CA LEU A 138 -16.52 9.77 -3.69
C LEU A 138 -16.77 10.87 -2.65
N LEU A 139 -15.73 11.32 -1.97
CA LEU A 139 -15.78 12.43 -1.01
C LEU A 139 -14.99 13.62 -1.54
N ARG A 140 -15.50 14.84 -1.40
CA ARG A 140 -14.81 16.05 -1.86
C ARG A 140 -14.91 17.23 -0.91
N LYS A 141 -13.95 18.13 -1.02
CA LYS A 141 -13.92 19.42 -0.32
C LYS A 141 -13.30 20.50 -1.18
N THR A 142 -13.96 21.66 -1.27
CA THR A 142 -13.35 22.88 -1.79
C THR A 142 -12.50 23.53 -0.69
N ILE A 143 -11.29 23.94 -1.02
CA ILE A 143 -10.30 24.52 -0.11
C ILE A 143 -9.95 25.92 -0.61
N ASN A 144 -9.98 26.91 0.27
CA ASN A 144 -9.48 28.24 -0.06
C ASN A 144 -8.08 28.48 0.54
N ALA A 145 -7.13 28.86 -0.31
CA ALA A 145 -5.74 29.12 0.05
C ALA A 145 -5.30 30.51 -0.47
N ASP A 146 -5.76 31.58 0.18
CA ASP A 146 -5.62 32.96 -0.31
C ASP A 146 -4.19 33.53 -0.23
N LYS A 147 -3.32 32.92 0.58
CA LYS A 147 -1.95 33.37 0.82
C LYS A 147 -0.93 32.57 0.01
N LYS A 148 0.29 33.08 -0.10
CA LYS A 148 1.40 32.36 -0.75
C LYS A 148 1.73 31.10 0.06
N ILE A 149 1.52 29.92 -0.53
CA ILE A 149 1.81 28.62 0.09
C ILE A 149 3.34 28.43 0.16
N ALA A 150 3.84 28.08 1.34
CA ALA A 150 5.22 27.67 1.56
C ALA A 150 5.34 26.13 1.52
N SER A 151 4.39 25.42 2.13
CA SER A 151 4.26 23.98 2.02
C SER A 151 2.82 23.53 2.24
N ALA A 152 2.45 22.39 1.67
CA ALA A 152 1.19 21.72 1.93
C ALA A 152 1.42 20.20 2.07
N ARG A 153 0.76 19.59 3.06
CA ARG A 153 0.83 18.15 3.35
C ARG A 153 -0.56 17.55 3.42
N LEU A 154 -0.72 16.33 2.92
CA LEU A 154 -1.88 15.48 3.16
C LEU A 154 -1.46 14.34 4.08
N TYR A 155 -2.16 14.18 5.20
CA TYR A 155 -2.11 13.00 6.06
C TYR A 155 -3.44 12.27 5.91
N ILE A 156 -3.43 10.99 5.54
CA ILE A 156 -4.67 10.29 5.16
C ILE A 156 -4.62 8.81 5.47
N SER A 157 -5.72 8.30 6.03
CA SER A 157 -6.05 6.88 6.12
C SER A 157 -7.48 6.68 5.63
N GLY A 158 -7.65 5.99 4.51
CA GLY A 158 -8.96 5.51 4.05
C GLY A 158 -9.08 4.01 4.28
N LEU A 159 -10.05 3.58 5.07
CA LEU A 159 -10.18 2.19 5.48
C LEU A 159 -10.86 1.34 4.42
N GLY A 160 -10.24 0.19 4.19
CA GLY A 160 -10.43 -0.57 2.97
C GLY A 160 -9.27 -0.22 2.06
N TYR A 161 -9.50 0.68 1.13
CA TYR A 161 -8.46 1.39 0.37
C TYR A 161 -8.95 2.80 0.00
N TYR A 162 -8.02 3.68 -0.39
CA TYR A 162 -8.36 4.96 -0.98
C TYR A 162 -7.47 5.35 -2.17
N GLU A 163 -7.99 6.26 -2.98
CA GLU A 163 -7.18 7.13 -3.82
C GLU A 163 -7.55 8.60 -3.57
N ALA A 164 -6.54 9.44 -3.35
CA ALA A 164 -6.71 10.86 -3.12
C ALA A 164 -6.33 11.69 -4.35
N PHE A 165 -6.99 12.83 -4.52
CA PHE A 165 -6.81 13.75 -5.62
C PHE A 165 -6.80 15.19 -5.11
N VAL A 166 -5.98 16.04 -5.73
CA VAL A 166 -6.04 17.49 -5.56
C VAL A 166 -6.02 18.14 -6.94
N ASN A 167 -7.00 18.99 -7.21
CA ASN A 167 -7.13 19.71 -8.48
C ASN A 167 -7.10 18.80 -9.71
N GLY A 168 -7.74 17.63 -9.62
CA GLY A 168 -7.79 16.62 -10.68
C GLY A 168 -6.56 15.72 -10.80
N GLN A 169 -5.49 15.97 -10.04
CA GLN A 169 -4.27 15.15 -10.06
C GLN A 169 -4.30 14.14 -8.92
N LYS A 170 -3.96 12.87 -9.20
CA LYS A 170 -3.78 11.83 -8.16
C LYS A 170 -2.64 12.25 -7.23
N VAL A 171 -2.85 12.09 -5.92
CA VAL A 171 -1.84 12.34 -4.90
C VAL A 171 -0.98 11.09 -4.73
N GLY A 172 0.34 11.24 -4.93
CA GLY A 172 1.29 10.15 -4.85
C GLY A 172 1.11 9.12 -5.97
N ASP A 173 1.85 8.03 -5.86
CA ASP A 173 1.89 6.91 -6.81
C ASP A 173 1.57 5.56 -6.15
N HIS A 174 1.16 5.58 -4.88
CA HIS A 174 0.77 4.37 -4.16
C HIS A 174 -0.54 3.81 -4.75
N VAL A 175 -0.68 2.49 -4.62
CA VAL A 175 -1.90 1.74 -4.91
C VAL A 175 -2.22 0.86 -3.72
N LEU A 176 -3.50 0.52 -3.51
CA LEU A 176 -3.92 -0.33 -2.39
C LEU A 176 -3.45 0.19 -1.02
N ASP A 177 -3.56 1.51 -0.83
CA ASP A 177 -3.19 2.21 0.39
C ASP A 177 -4.43 2.45 1.29
N PRO A 178 -4.28 2.41 2.62
CA PRO A 178 -3.09 2.04 3.38
C PRO A 178 -2.91 0.52 3.47
N GLY A 179 -1.77 0.09 3.99
CA GLY A 179 -1.45 -1.31 4.24
C GLY A 179 -2.38 -1.97 5.24
N TRP A 180 -2.54 -3.29 5.09
CA TRP A 180 -3.43 -4.10 5.91
C TRP A 180 -2.83 -4.37 7.28
N THR A 181 -3.57 -4.03 8.34
CA THR A 181 -3.23 -4.29 9.74
C THR A 181 -4.46 -4.81 10.48
N SER A 182 -4.27 -5.25 11.73
CA SER A 182 -5.38 -5.48 12.65
C SER A 182 -5.97 -4.14 13.10
N TYR A 183 -7.03 -3.69 12.41
CA TYR A 183 -7.63 -2.36 12.61
C TYR A 183 -8.13 -2.10 14.05
N SER A 184 -8.34 -3.12 14.88
CA SER A 184 -8.61 -2.97 16.32
C SER A 184 -7.43 -2.44 17.12
N LYS A 185 -6.20 -2.61 16.63
CA LYS A 185 -4.94 -2.29 17.33
C LYS A 185 -4.15 -1.20 16.63
N GLN A 186 -4.08 -1.25 15.31
CA GLN A 186 -3.31 -0.31 14.50
C GLN A 186 -4.02 0.01 13.19
N VAL A 187 -3.99 1.30 12.82
CA VAL A 187 -4.47 1.81 11.54
C VAL A 187 -3.33 2.62 10.91
N LEU A 188 -2.92 2.26 9.70
CA LEU A 188 -1.84 2.97 9.02
C LEU A 188 -2.37 4.21 8.27
N TYR A 189 -1.61 5.30 8.30
CA TYR A 189 -1.84 6.47 7.45
C TYR A 189 -0.60 6.80 6.62
N SER A 190 -0.83 7.41 5.46
CA SER A 190 0.22 7.88 4.56
C SER A 190 0.35 9.41 4.61
N SER A 191 1.56 9.90 4.40
CA SER A 191 1.89 11.33 4.36
C SER A 191 2.39 11.73 2.98
N TYR A 192 1.83 12.77 2.38
CA TYR A 192 2.19 13.23 1.04
C TYR A 192 2.53 14.72 1.03
N ASP A 193 3.54 15.08 0.23
CA ASP A 193 3.80 16.46 -0.16
C ASP A 193 2.88 16.85 -1.33
N ILE A 194 1.86 17.65 -1.04
CA ILE A 194 0.92 18.16 -2.05
C ILE A 194 1.23 19.61 -2.44
N THR A 195 2.36 20.17 -1.97
CA THR A 195 2.77 21.54 -2.31
C THR A 195 2.78 21.80 -3.82
N PRO A 196 3.33 20.90 -4.68
CA PRO A 196 3.44 21.17 -6.12
C PRO A 196 2.10 21.25 -6.86
N ILE A 197 1.04 20.63 -6.33
CA ILE A 197 -0.28 20.52 -6.98
C ILE A 197 -1.30 21.52 -6.41
N MET A 198 -1.00 22.13 -5.26
CA MET A 198 -1.78 23.19 -4.66
C MET A 198 -1.54 24.53 -5.37
N LYS A 199 -2.59 25.35 -5.43
CA LYS A 199 -2.58 26.67 -6.08
C LYS A 199 -3.02 27.74 -5.09
N LYS A 200 -2.67 29.00 -5.35
CA LYS A 200 -3.26 30.15 -4.64
C LYS A 200 -4.75 30.27 -5.04
N GLY A 201 -5.61 30.55 -4.07
CA GLY A 201 -7.06 30.66 -4.23
C GLY A 201 -7.78 29.32 -4.04
N LEU A 202 -8.82 29.09 -4.85
CA LEU A 202 -9.65 27.89 -4.76
C LEU A 202 -8.93 26.64 -5.27
N ASN A 203 -9.00 25.59 -4.46
CA ASN A 203 -8.54 24.24 -4.75
C ASN A 203 -9.68 23.27 -4.46
N ALA A 204 -9.58 22.04 -4.98
CA ALA A 204 -10.47 20.95 -4.61
C ALA A 204 -9.66 19.72 -4.23
N ALA A 205 -10.01 19.10 -3.10
CA ALA A 205 -9.55 17.78 -2.71
C ALA A 205 -10.68 16.75 -2.96
N GLY A 206 -10.31 15.58 -3.46
CA GLY A 206 -11.21 14.46 -3.70
C GLY A 206 -10.62 13.16 -3.16
N ILE A 207 -11.45 12.27 -2.63
CA ILE A 207 -11.07 10.97 -2.10
C ILE A 207 -12.07 9.95 -2.63
N MET A 208 -11.57 8.90 -3.28
CA MET A 208 -12.35 7.72 -3.66
C MET A 208 -12.01 6.61 -2.66
N LEU A 209 -13.02 5.91 -2.15
CA LEU A 209 -12.83 4.77 -1.23
C LEU A 209 -13.09 3.44 -1.93
N GLY A 210 -12.57 2.36 -1.36
CA GLY A 210 -12.82 1.00 -1.78
C GLY A 210 -12.93 0.06 -0.60
N ASN A 211 -13.58 -1.09 -0.78
CA ASN A 211 -13.80 -2.07 0.28
C ASN A 211 -12.51 -2.58 0.95
N GLY A 212 -11.49 -2.91 0.16
CA GLY A 212 -10.20 -3.44 0.62
C GLY A 212 -10.34 -4.55 1.66
N TRP A 213 -9.42 -4.57 2.63
CA TRP A 213 -9.43 -5.55 3.73
C TRP A 213 -10.36 -5.16 4.89
N TYR A 214 -10.86 -3.91 4.93
CA TYR A 214 -11.75 -3.43 5.99
C TYR A 214 -13.21 -3.82 5.75
N ASN A 215 -13.64 -3.93 4.49
CA ASN A 215 -14.97 -4.41 4.14
C ASN A 215 -14.92 -5.66 3.26
N PRO A 216 -14.32 -6.78 3.73
CA PRO A 216 -14.24 -7.98 2.92
C PRO A 216 -15.63 -8.60 2.73
N LEU A 217 -15.84 -9.29 1.61
CA LEU A 217 -17.05 -10.09 1.39
C LEU A 217 -17.15 -11.23 2.43
N PRO A 218 -18.36 -11.67 2.80
CA PRO A 218 -18.58 -12.80 3.70
C PRO A 218 -18.33 -14.17 3.02
N LEU A 219 -17.22 -14.29 2.28
CA LEU A 219 -16.83 -15.55 1.64
C LEU A 219 -16.44 -16.58 2.71
N ARG A 220 -17.00 -17.79 2.62
CA ARG A 220 -16.64 -18.94 3.46
C ARG A 220 -15.53 -19.74 2.80
N PHE A 221 -14.29 -19.44 3.19
CA PHE A 221 -13.11 -20.16 2.75
C PHE A 221 -13.20 -21.62 3.23
N TRP A 222 -12.98 -22.56 2.30
CA TRP A 222 -13.17 -24.00 2.48
C TRP A 222 -14.54 -24.39 3.07
N GLY A 223 -15.57 -23.57 2.89
CA GLY A 223 -16.92 -23.83 3.43
C GLY A 223 -17.18 -23.32 4.85
N GLY A 224 -16.16 -22.85 5.58
CA GLY A 224 -16.31 -22.53 7.00
C GLY A 224 -15.80 -21.15 7.43
N ILE A 225 -14.62 -20.73 6.96
CA ILE A 225 -13.93 -19.57 7.53
C ILE A 225 -14.42 -18.29 6.85
N ASN A 226 -15.10 -17.44 7.61
CA ASN A 226 -15.48 -16.08 7.19
C ASN A 226 -14.62 -15.06 7.94
N MET A 227 -13.77 -14.32 7.21
CA MET A 227 -12.83 -13.37 7.79
C MET A 227 -13.52 -12.22 8.54
N ARG A 228 -14.77 -11.89 8.19
CA ARG A 228 -15.55 -10.85 8.89
C ARG A 228 -15.82 -11.19 10.36
N ASN A 229 -15.74 -12.48 10.72
CA ASN A 229 -15.91 -12.93 12.10
C ASN A 229 -14.66 -12.71 12.96
N ALA A 230 -13.49 -12.53 12.34
CA ALA A 230 -12.21 -12.33 13.03
C ALA A 230 -11.70 -10.88 12.91
N LEU A 231 -11.92 -10.25 11.75
CA LEU A 231 -11.46 -8.90 11.48
C LEU A 231 -12.46 -7.85 11.95
N VAL A 232 -11.95 -6.73 12.47
CA VAL A 232 -12.75 -5.50 12.54
C VAL A 232 -13.11 -5.08 11.13
N SER A 233 -14.41 -5.05 10.84
CA SER A 233 -14.93 -4.70 9.53
C SER A 233 -16.02 -3.64 9.59
N GLY A 234 -16.18 -2.90 8.50
CA GLY A 234 -17.18 -1.84 8.39
C GLY A 234 -17.26 -1.25 6.99
N ARG A 235 -18.19 -0.31 6.78
CA ARG A 235 -18.25 0.48 5.55
C ARG A 235 -16.96 1.28 5.34
N PRO A 236 -16.43 1.39 4.11
CA PRO A 236 -15.27 2.24 3.84
C PRO A 236 -15.48 3.67 4.37
N CYS A 237 -14.49 4.17 5.11
CA CYS A 237 -14.51 5.52 5.66
C CYS A 237 -13.09 6.11 5.65
N VAL A 238 -12.98 7.43 5.80
CA VAL A 238 -11.69 8.12 5.73
C VAL A 238 -11.51 9.10 6.88
N LYS A 239 -10.27 9.18 7.35
CA LYS A 239 -9.81 10.19 8.28
C LYS A 239 -8.57 10.82 7.67
N ALA A 240 -8.63 12.12 7.41
CA ALA A 240 -7.56 12.87 6.76
C ALA A 240 -7.46 14.29 7.31
N MET A 241 -6.31 14.92 7.06
CA MET A 241 -6.16 16.36 7.20
C MET A 241 -5.17 16.90 6.18
N ILE A 242 -5.52 18.04 5.57
CA ILE A 242 -4.60 18.82 4.75
C ILE A 242 -4.07 19.97 5.59
N ARG A 243 -2.75 20.11 5.66
CA ARG A 243 -2.10 21.17 6.42
C ARG A 243 -1.29 22.06 5.48
N ILE A 244 -1.67 23.35 5.40
CA ILE A 244 -1.07 24.35 4.54
C ILE A 244 -0.31 25.34 5.41
N ARG A 245 1.00 25.44 5.23
CA ARG A 245 1.84 26.49 5.81
C ARG A 245 2.05 27.58 4.76
N TYR A 246 1.83 28.83 5.14
CA TYR A 246 2.03 29.98 4.27
C TYR A 246 3.40 30.63 4.48
N ALA A 247 3.82 31.44 3.51
CA ALA A 247 5.10 32.16 3.54
C ALA A 247 5.20 33.19 4.67
N ASP A 248 4.07 33.65 5.21
CA ASP A 248 4.01 34.55 6.37
C ASP A 248 4.13 33.82 7.73
N GLY A 249 4.25 32.48 7.71
CA GLY A 249 4.37 31.64 8.90
C GLY A 249 3.03 31.12 9.44
N SER A 250 1.89 31.62 8.98
CA SER A 250 0.57 31.12 9.39
C SER A 250 0.28 29.73 8.82
N THR A 251 -0.62 28.98 9.48
CA THR A 251 -1.02 27.63 9.07
C THR A 251 -2.55 27.54 8.96
N ASN A 252 -3.04 26.86 7.93
CA ASN A 252 -4.43 26.45 7.78
C ASN A 252 -4.53 24.92 7.79
N VAL A 253 -5.50 24.37 8.51
CA VAL A 253 -5.76 22.92 8.57
C VAL A 253 -7.17 22.67 8.04
N ILE A 254 -7.29 21.73 7.10
CA ILE A 254 -8.55 21.29 6.52
C ILE A 254 -8.74 19.83 6.93
N PRO A 255 -9.43 19.57 8.04
CA PRO A 255 -9.73 18.21 8.50
C PRO A 255 -10.83 17.56 7.64
N THR A 256 -10.92 16.23 7.69
CA THR A 256 -12.16 15.52 7.35
C THR A 256 -13.21 15.77 8.43
N ASP A 257 -14.40 16.19 8.02
CA ASP A 257 -15.54 16.50 8.88
C ASP A 257 -16.83 16.46 8.03
N GLU A 258 -17.97 16.76 8.65
CA GLU A 258 -19.29 16.74 8.02
C GLU A 258 -19.50 17.85 6.97
N SER A 259 -18.53 18.76 6.81
CA SER A 259 -18.53 19.79 5.77
C SER A 259 -17.92 19.31 4.45
N TRP A 260 -17.42 18.08 4.39
CA TRP A 260 -17.13 17.36 3.15
C TRP A 260 -18.44 16.92 2.50
N GLN A 261 -18.41 16.80 1.17
CA GLN A 261 -19.56 16.32 0.41
C GLN A 261 -19.26 14.92 -0.15
N THR A 262 -20.29 14.10 -0.33
CA THR A 262 -20.20 12.73 -0.82
C THR A 262 -21.24 12.43 -1.91
N THR A 263 -20.88 11.52 -2.82
CA THR A 263 -21.77 10.93 -3.82
C THR A 263 -21.31 9.51 -4.19
N LYS A 264 -22.14 8.79 -4.94
CA LYS A 264 -21.79 7.46 -5.48
C LYS A 264 -20.75 7.59 -6.60
N GLY A 265 -19.74 6.72 -6.57
CA GLY A 265 -18.72 6.63 -7.59
C GLY A 265 -19.01 5.60 -8.70
N PRO A 266 -18.13 5.53 -9.70
CA PRO A 266 -18.28 4.62 -10.84
C PRO A 266 -17.82 3.18 -10.57
N ILE A 267 -17.13 2.93 -9.45
CA ILE A 267 -16.85 1.56 -8.98
C ILE A 267 -18.13 1.03 -8.34
N ILE A 268 -18.82 0.13 -9.04
CA ILE A 268 -20.13 -0.42 -8.65
C ILE A 268 -19.99 -1.54 -7.62
N ARG A 269 -18.87 -2.27 -7.68
CA ARG A 269 -18.50 -3.31 -6.71
C ARG A 269 -17.00 -3.52 -6.76
N ASN A 270 -16.36 -3.77 -5.62
CA ASN A 270 -14.98 -4.23 -5.59
C ASN A 270 -14.75 -5.22 -4.45
N SER A 271 -13.86 -6.18 -4.69
CA SER A 271 -13.38 -7.14 -3.72
C SER A 271 -11.94 -7.49 -4.05
N ILE A 272 -11.11 -7.62 -3.01
CA ILE A 272 -9.74 -8.11 -3.16
C ILE A 272 -9.70 -9.50 -3.80
N PHE A 273 -10.76 -10.30 -3.65
CA PHE A 273 -10.83 -11.67 -4.18
C PHE A 273 -11.58 -11.75 -5.50
N LEU A 274 -12.72 -11.08 -5.62
CA LEU A 274 -13.62 -11.27 -6.78
C LEU A 274 -13.42 -10.25 -7.89
N GLY A 275 -12.55 -9.25 -7.71
CA GLY A 275 -12.25 -8.21 -8.70
C GLY A 275 -13.08 -6.94 -8.56
N GLU A 276 -13.03 -6.08 -9.58
CA GLU A 276 -13.67 -4.76 -9.63
C GLU A 276 -14.62 -4.64 -10.81
N HIS A 277 -15.82 -4.11 -10.53
CA HIS A 277 -16.83 -3.81 -11.52
C HIS A 277 -17.01 -2.30 -11.63
N TYR A 278 -16.75 -1.75 -12.81
CA TYR A 278 -16.76 -0.33 -13.07
C TYR A 278 -17.78 0.02 -14.15
N ASP A 279 -18.57 1.06 -13.93
CA ASP A 279 -19.48 1.62 -14.93
C ASP A 279 -19.07 3.05 -15.25
N ALA A 280 -18.45 3.25 -16.41
CA ALA A 280 -17.97 4.56 -16.84
C ALA A 280 -19.10 5.55 -17.12
N ARG A 281 -20.34 5.08 -17.30
CA ARG A 281 -21.53 5.94 -17.44
C ARG A 281 -21.90 6.62 -16.12
N ALA A 282 -21.43 6.07 -14.99
CA ALA A 282 -21.63 6.63 -13.66
C ALA A 282 -20.49 7.57 -13.21
N GLU A 283 -19.53 7.90 -14.10
CA GLU A 283 -18.47 8.85 -13.78
C GLU A 283 -19.00 10.26 -13.52
N ASN A 284 -18.65 10.83 -12.37
CA ASN A 284 -18.89 12.24 -12.09
C ASN A 284 -17.77 13.09 -12.70
N SER A 285 -18.02 13.69 -13.85
CA SER A 285 -17.01 14.53 -14.53
C SER A 285 -16.49 15.66 -13.64
N ASN A 286 -15.17 15.85 -13.61
CA ASN A 286 -14.50 16.93 -12.86
C ASN A 286 -14.73 16.96 -11.34
N TRP A 287 -15.26 15.89 -10.74
CA TRP A 287 -15.68 15.83 -9.33
C TRP A 287 -14.60 16.26 -8.31
N ASN A 288 -13.34 15.96 -8.63
CA ASN A 288 -12.14 16.25 -7.85
C ASN A 288 -11.45 17.56 -8.27
N THR A 289 -12.17 18.46 -8.94
CA THR A 289 -11.71 19.80 -9.31
C THR A 289 -12.66 20.88 -8.78
N VAL A 290 -12.25 22.15 -8.89
CA VAL A 290 -13.10 23.30 -8.55
C VAL A 290 -14.28 23.48 -9.53
N LYS A 291 -14.30 22.75 -10.66
CA LYS A 291 -15.36 22.79 -11.68
C LYS A 291 -16.46 21.74 -11.45
N ALA A 292 -16.41 21.00 -10.36
CA ALA A 292 -17.39 19.96 -10.06
C ALA A 292 -18.80 20.56 -9.94
N ASN A 293 -19.80 19.92 -10.58
CA ASN A 293 -21.20 20.18 -10.24
C ASN A 293 -21.55 19.35 -9.00
N THR A 294 -21.95 20.04 -7.93
CA THR A 294 -22.23 19.42 -6.64
C THR A 294 -23.64 19.68 -6.13
N SER A 295 -24.57 20.06 -7.00
CA SER A 295 -25.98 20.31 -6.62
C SER A 295 -26.61 19.11 -5.92
N ASP A 296 -26.28 17.90 -6.36
CA ASP A 296 -26.91 16.66 -5.91
C ASP A 296 -26.07 15.90 -4.89
N TRP A 297 -24.95 16.49 -4.45
CA TRP A 297 -24.06 15.89 -3.47
C TRP A 297 -24.58 16.14 -2.06
N LYS A 298 -24.48 15.13 -1.20
CA LYS A 298 -24.89 15.22 0.20
C LYS A 298 -23.68 15.53 1.07
N ASN A 299 -23.89 15.99 2.30
CA ASN A 299 -22.80 16.06 3.26
C ASN A 299 -22.34 14.64 3.64
N ALA A 300 -21.05 14.50 3.87
CA ALA A 300 -20.48 13.31 4.48
C ALA A 300 -20.95 13.17 5.93
N VAL A 301 -20.98 11.95 6.43
CA VAL A 301 -21.44 11.64 7.78
C VAL A 301 -20.26 11.22 8.64
N GLU A 302 -20.13 11.78 9.83
CA GLU A 302 -19.18 11.30 10.83
C GLU A 302 -19.54 9.87 11.25
N VAL A 303 -18.55 9.00 11.28
CA VAL A 303 -18.68 7.61 11.72
C VAL A 303 -17.66 7.33 12.81
N GLU A 304 -17.88 6.27 13.58
CA GLU A 304 -16.97 5.93 14.69
C GLU A 304 -15.56 5.54 14.22
N GLY A 305 -15.48 4.81 13.10
CA GLY A 305 -14.24 4.20 12.63
C GLY A 305 -13.69 3.13 13.57
N PRO A 306 -12.55 2.50 13.23
CA PRO A 306 -11.89 1.51 14.03
C PRO A 306 -11.18 2.13 15.24
N LYS A 307 -10.91 1.30 16.25
CA LYS A 307 -10.30 1.71 17.52
C LYS A 307 -8.77 1.66 17.54
N GLY A 308 -8.14 1.11 16.49
CA GLY A 308 -6.69 1.00 16.42
C GLY A 308 -6.00 2.36 16.42
N THR A 309 -4.80 2.38 16.99
CA THR A 309 -3.95 3.58 17.02
C THR A 309 -3.55 3.94 15.59
N LEU A 310 -3.75 5.21 15.24
CA LEU A 310 -3.32 5.75 13.95
C LEU A 310 -1.78 5.86 13.96
N SER A 311 -1.10 5.28 12.98
CA SER A 311 0.36 5.20 12.91
C SER A 311 0.87 5.43 11.49
N PRO A 312 2.08 5.98 11.30
CA PRO A 312 2.61 6.25 9.98
C PRO A 312 2.94 4.95 9.26
N GLN A 313 2.62 4.90 7.98
CA GLN A 313 3.05 3.82 7.09
C GLN A 313 4.55 3.96 6.77
N MET A 314 5.38 3.30 7.57
CA MET A 314 6.84 3.29 7.40
C MET A 314 7.35 2.13 6.52
N GLN A 315 6.49 1.14 6.22
CA GLN A 315 6.81 0.09 5.26
C GLN A 315 6.84 0.64 3.83
N PRO A 316 7.61 0.03 2.91
CA PRO A 316 7.55 0.36 1.49
C PRO A 316 6.11 0.26 0.97
N PRO A 317 5.58 1.31 0.32
CA PRO A 317 4.22 1.31 -0.18
C PRO A 317 4.07 0.36 -1.36
N ILE A 318 2.84 -0.07 -1.64
CA ILE A 318 2.57 -0.85 -2.85
C ILE A 318 2.51 0.11 -4.04
N ARG A 319 3.22 -0.23 -5.12
CA ARG A 319 3.27 0.53 -6.37
C ARG A 319 3.09 -0.38 -7.58
N VAL A 320 2.79 0.21 -8.73
CA VAL A 320 3.00 -0.46 -10.02
C VAL A 320 4.51 -0.49 -10.28
N THR A 321 5.13 -1.65 -10.06
CA THR A 321 6.59 -1.83 -10.13
C THR A 321 7.07 -2.24 -11.52
N LYS A 322 6.17 -2.78 -12.37
CA LYS A 322 6.49 -3.12 -13.77
C LYS A 322 5.24 -3.16 -14.64
N VAL A 323 5.36 -2.68 -15.87
CA VAL A 323 4.36 -2.91 -16.93
C VAL A 323 4.79 -4.12 -17.76
N ILE A 324 3.90 -5.11 -17.90
CA ILE A 324 4.13 -6.36 -18.62
C ILE A 324 3.22 -6.37 -19.85
N LYS A 325 3.80 -6.55 -21.03
CA LYS A 325 3.04 -6.65 -22.29
C LYS A 325 2.71 -8.11 -22.59
N PRO A 326 1.51 -8.41 -23.11
CA PRO A 326 1.20 -9.76 -23.55
C PRO A 326 2.12 -10.20 -24.70
N VAL A 327 2.48 -11.47 -24.70
CA VAL A 327 3.31 -12.09 -25.76
C VAL A 327 2.46 -12.76 -26.84
N SER A 328 1.20 -13.09 -26.53
CA SER A 328 0.25 -13.60 -27.52
C SER A 328 -1.20 -13.33 -27.12
N VAL A 329 -2.10 -13.33 -28.11
CA VAL A 329 -3.55 -13.33 -27.95
C VAL A 329 -4.14 -14.36 -28.91
N ASN A 330 -4.99 -15.25 -28.41
CA ASN A 330 -5.64 -16.29 -29.21
C ASN A 330 -7.15 -16.25 -29.01
N GLU A 331 -7.92 -16.30 -30.09
CA GLU A 331 -9.38 -16.45 -30.03
C GLU A 331 -9.73 -17.94 -29.94
N VAL A 332 -10.10 -18.42 -28.74
CA VAL A 332 -10.36 -19.85 -28.49
C VAL A 332 -11.78 -20.25 -28.87
N LYS A 333 -12.71 -19.29 -28.84
CA LYS A 333 -14.09 -19.37 -29.33
C LYS A 333 -14.49 -17.98 -29.83
N PRO A 334 -15.50 -17.85 -30.71
CA PRO A 334 -15.94 -16.54 -31.19
C PRO A 334 -16.16 -15.55 -30.04
N GLY A 335 -15.39 -14.46 -30.03
CA GLY A 335 -15.47 -13.41 -29.01
C GLY A 335 -14.84 -13.74 -27.65
N VAL A 336 -14.10 -14.84 -27.52
CA VAL A 336 -13.38 -15.24 -26.31
C VAL A 336 -11.87 -15.25 -26.60
N PHE A 337 -11.16 -14.28 -26.04
CA PHE A 337 -9.74 -14.07 -26.31
C PHE A 337 -8.89 -14.43 -25.09
N ILE A 338 -7.85 -15.24 -25.28
CA ILE A 338 -6.89 -15.61 -24.25
C ILE A 338 -5.58 -14.88 -24.50
N PHE A 339 -5.22 -13.98 -23.59
CA PHE A 339 -3.93 -13.31 -23.56
C PHE A 339 -2.94 -14.13 -22.72
N ASP A 340 -1.71 -14.32 -23.22
CA ASP A 340 -0.58 -14.83 -22.44
C ASP A 340 0.37 -13.67 -22.13
N MET A 341 0.60 -13.40 -20.85
CA MET A 341 1.52 -12.35 -20.38
C MET A 341 2.99 -12.78 -20.44
N GLY A 342 3.29 -14.04 -20.75
CA GLY A 342 4.63 -14.63 -20.79
C GLY A 342 5.26 -14.84 -19.40
N GLN A 343 4.61 -14.35 -18.34
CA GLN A 343 5.09 -14.38 -16.96
C GLN A 343 3.90 -14.41 -16.01
N ASN A 344 3.97 -15.24 -14.96
CA ASN A 344 3.01 -15.19 -13.84
C ASN A 344 3.43 -14.07 -12.88
N PHE A 345 2.48 -13.22 -12.47
CA PHE A 345 2.73 -12.12 -11.52
C PHE A 345 1.45 -11.71 -10.79
N ALA A 346 1.58 -10.88 -9.75
CA ALA A 346 0.46 -10.24 -9.09
C ALA A 346 0.26 -8.79 -9.57
N GLY A 347 -0.98 -8.40 -9.85
CA GLY A 347 -1.30 -7.08 -10.36
C GLY A 347 -2.71 -6.98 -10.92
N VAL A 348 -2.91 -6.08 -11.88
CA VAL A 348 -4.20 -5.89 -12.57
C VAL A 348 -3.98 -5.67 -14.07
N ALA A 349 -5.03 -5.85 -14.87
CA ALA A 349 -4.99 -5.44 -16.27
C ALA A 349 -5.25 -3.93 -16.41
N ARG A 350 -4.55 -3.29 -17.35
CA ARG A 350 -4.91 -1.99 -17.90
C ARG A 350 -5.22 -2.17 -19.38
N PHE A 351 -6.34 -1.61 -19.84
CA PHE A 351 -6.70 -1.71 -21.24
C PHE A 351 -7.26 -0.42 -21.83
N ARG A 352 -7.17 -0.32 -23.16
CA ARG A 352 -7.68 0.76 -23.98
C ARG A 352 -8.71 0.19 -24.95
N VAL A 353 -9.94 0.68 -24.87
CA VAL A 353 -11.06 0.11 -25.62
C VAL A 353 -11.93 1.22 -26.21
N LYS A 354 -12.48 0.98 -27.39
CA LYS A 354 -13.45 1.87 -28.05
C LYS A 354 -14.66 1.05 -28.46
N GLY A 355 -15.84 1.49 -28.06
CA GLY A 355 -17.08 0.82 -28.40
C GLY A 355 -18.30 1.64 -27.98
N PRO A 356 -19.51 1.15 -28.27
CA PRO A 356 -20.75 1.80 -27.87
C PRO A 356 -20.89 1.89 -26.34
N ALA A 357 -21.57 2.95 -25.87
CA ALA A 357 -21.92 3.08 -24.46
C ALA A 357 -22.75 1.87 -23.99
N GLY A 358 -22.47 1.35 -22.79
CA GLY A 358 -23.13 0.17 -22.23
C GLY A 358 -22.50 -1.16 -22.65
N THR A 359 -21.56 -1.18 -23.61
CA THR A 359 -20.76 -2.38 -23.89
C THR A 359 -19.97 -2.77 -22.64
N GLN A 360 -20.00 -4.05 -22.26
CA GLN A 360 -19.29 -4.55 -21.10
C GLN A 360 -18.13 -5.45 -21.51
N VAL A 361 -16.91 -5.05 -21.17
CA VAL A 361 -15.71 -5.88 -21.28
C VAL A 361 -15.49 -6.58 -19.95
N LYS A 362 -15.23 -7.89 -19.99
CA LYS A 362 -14.90 -8.70 -18.81
C LYS A 362 -13.54 -9.34 -18.97
N VAL A 363 -12.78 -9.38 -17.88
CA VAL A 363 -11.44 -9.98 -17.81
C VAL A 363 -11.42 -10.99 -16.67
N ARG A 364 -11.27 -12.28 -16.98
CA ARG A 364 -11.03 -13.34 -15.99
C ARG A 364 -9.56 -13.72 -15.96
N TYR A 365 -9.08 -14.14 -14.80
CA TYR A 365 -7.65 -14.38 -14.56
C TYR A 365 -7.35 -15.84 -14.21
N GLY A 366 -6.16 -16.31 -14.61
CA GLY A 366 -5.67 -17.65 -14.30
C GLY A 366 -4.14 -17.78 -14.43
N GLU A 367 -3.58 -18.75 -13.72
CA GLU A 367 -2.15 -19.04 -13.73
C GLU A 367 -1.77 -20.02 -14.85
N ASP A 368 -2.76 -20.77 -15.35
CA ASP A 368 -2.58 -21.79 -16.39
C ASP A 368 -3.76 -21.83 -17.37
N LYS A 369 -3.63 -22.67 -18.42
CA LYS A 369 -4.66 -22.97 -19.41
C LYS A 369 -4.97 -24.46 -19.43
N TYR A 370 -6.15 -24.82 -19.91
CA TYR A 370 -6.46 -26.20 -20.27
C TYR A 370 -5.81 -26.57 -21.61
N ALA A 371 -5.81 -27.87 -21.93
CA ALA A 371 -5.24 -28.41 -23.16
C ALA A 371 -5.89 -27.84 -24.45
N ASP A 372 -7.16 -27.42 -24.38
CA ASP A 372 -7.87 -26.77 -25.49
C ASP A 372 -7.53 -25.28 -25.65
N GLY A 373 -6.61 -24.76 -24.83
CA GLY A 373 -6.19 -23.37 -24.83
C GLY A 373 -7.08 -22.42 -24.03
N SER A 374 -8.22 -22.88 -23.51
CA SER A 374 -9.10 -22.06 -22.66
C SER A 374 -8.48 -21.80 -21.29
N LEU A 375 -8.92 -20.73 -20.62
CA LEU A 375 -8.39 -20.33 -19.32
C LEU A 375 -8.70 -21.36 -18.23
N ASN A 376 -7.69 -21.76 -17.45
CA ASN A 376 -7.92 -22.53 -16.23
C ASN A 376 -8.11 -21.58 -15.04
N VAL A 377 -9.35 -21.14 -14.82
CA VAL A 377 -9.71 -20.29 -13.68
C VAL A 377 -9.50 -20.98 -12.32
N MET A 378 -9.46 -22.32 -12.29
CA MET A 378 -9.41 -23.11 -11.05
C MET A 378 -8.08 -22.99 -10.31
N THR A 379 -7.04 -22.49 -10.99
CA THR A 379 -5.74 -22.21 -10.37
C THR A 379 -5.80 -21.00 -9.43
N ALA A 380 -6.83 -20.15 -9.52
CA ALA A 380 -6.83 -18.87 -8.81
C ALA A 380 -8.12 -18.61 -8.03
N VAL A 381 -8.96 -19.63 -7.81
CA VAL A 381 -10.24 -19.51 -7.11
C VAL A 381 -10.04 -19.19 -5.63
N ALA A 382 -10.72 -18.14 -5.18
CA ALA A 382 -10.66 -17.66 -3.80
C ALA A 382 -11.18 -18.72 -2.82
N GLY A 383 -10.42 -18.98 -1.76
CA GLY A 383 -10.80 -19.89 -0.67
C GLY A 383 -11.18 -21.31 -1.09
N GLN A 384 -10.73 -21.76 -2.27
CA GLN A 384 -11.14 -23.03 -2.89
C GLN A 384 -12.67 -23.17 -3.09
N ILE A 385 -13.39 -22.07 -3.26
CA ILE A 385 -14.84 -22.07 -3.51
C ILE A 385 -15.10 -22.47 -4.96
N LYS A 386 -15.12 -23.78 -5.20
CA LYS A 386 -15.13 -24.42 -6.53
C LYS A 386 -16.47 -25.07 -6.89
N GLY A 387 -17.43 -25.09 -5.97
CA GLY A 387 -18.70 -25.80 -6.11
C GLY A 387 -19.81 -25.31 -5.17
N GLY A 388 -19.89 -23.99 -4.95
CA GLY A 388 -20.99 -23.37 -4.19
C GLY A 388 -20.88 -23.44 -2.67
N ASN A 389 -19.72 -23.79 -2.11
CA ASN A 389 -19.46 -23.80 -0.67
C ASN A 389 -19.07 -22.41 -0.11
N GLY A 390 -19.24 -21.31 -0.85
CA GLY A 390 -18.81 -19.97 -0.45
C GLY A 390 -19.70 -19.27 0.60
N GLY A 391 -20.80 -19.89 1.00
CA GLY A 391 -21.82 -19.29 1.88
C GLY A 391 -22.94 -18.58 1.11
N PRO A 392 -23.93 -18.01 1.82
CA PRO A 392 -25.08 -17.34 1.20
C PRO A 392 -24.67 -16.21 0.25
N GLY A 393 -25.27 -16.17 -0.94
CA GLY A 393 -24.98 -15.17 -1.98
C GLY A 393 -23.64 -15.29 -2.71
N ALA A 394 -22.71 -16.12 -2.21
CA ALA A 394 -21.43 -16.33 -2.86
C ALA A 394 -21.59 -16.99 -4.25
N PRO A 395 -20.71 -16.68 -5.21
CA PRO A 395 -20.76 -17.31 -6.52
C PRO A 395 -20.48 -18.82 -6.42
N HIS A 396 -21.03 -19.60 -7.36
CA HIS A 396 -20.78 -21.04 -7.44
C HIS A 396 -19.28 -21.36 -7.56
N VAL A 397 -18.55 -20.55 -8.35
CA VAL A 397 -17.09 -20.54 -8.40
C VAL A 397 -16.60 -19.12 -8.12
N ALA A 398 -15.78 -18.95 -7.08
CA ALA A 398 -15.22 -17.65 -6.71
C ALA A 398 -13.96 -17.33 -7.51
N TRP A 399 -14.08 -17.27 -8.84
CA TRP A 399 -12.98 -16.85 -9.71
C TRP A 399 -12.74 -15.34 -9.64
N GLN A 400 -11.57 -14.93 -10.11
CA GLN A 400 -11.13 -13.54 -10.16
C GLN A 400 -11.59 -12.90 -11.48
N GLU A 401 -12.42 -11.86 -11.42
CA GLU A 401 -13.00 -11.20 -12.60
C GLU A 401 -13.14 -9.69 -12.43
N ASP A 402 -12.64 -8.96 -13.42
CA ASP A 402 -12.89 -7.53 -13.56
C ASP A 402 -13.90 -7.27 -14.67
N SER A 403 -14.67 -6.18 -14.55
CA SER A 403 -15.55 -5.73 -15.64
C SER A 403 -15.60 -4.22 -15.77
N TYR A 404 -15.65 -3.75 -17.02
CA TYR A 404 -15.76 -2.35 -17.38
C TYR A 404 -16.92 -2.13 -18.34
N THR A 405 -17.85 -1.26 -17.97
CA THR A 405 -18.96 -0.83 -18.83
C THR A 405 -18.62 0.51 -19.47
N LEU A 406 -18.54 0.55 -20.79
CA LEU A 406 -18.09 1.71 -21.56
C LEU A 406 -19.11 2.86 -21.48
N LYS A 407 -18.61 4.09 -21.52
CA LYS A 407 -19.43 5.31 -21.66
C LYS A 407 -19.63 5.76 -23.11
N GLY A 408 -18.92 5.15 -24.05
CA GLY A 408 -19.07 5.37 -25.49
C GLY A 408 -18.39 6.63 -26.03
N SER A 409 -17.37 7.17 -25.34
CA SER A 409 -16.70 8.42 -25.74
C SER A 409 -15.24 8.19 -26.12
N GLY A 410 -15.03 7.87 -27.40
CA GLY A 410 -13.69 7.73 -27.96
C GLY A 410 -12.96 6.45 -27.51
N ILE A 411 -11.65 6.56 -27.31
CA ILE A 411 -10.85 5.47 -26.70
C ILE A 411 -10.86 5.71 -25.19
N GLU A 412 -11.36 4.74 -24.45
CA GLU A 412 -11.44 4.72 -22.99
C GLU A 412 -10.28 3.89 -22.44
N GLU A 413 -9.57 4.40 -21.43
CA GLU A 413 -8.50 3.69 -20.72
C GLU A 413 -8.96 3.38 -19.30
N TRP A 414 -8.84 2.13 -18.88
CA TRP A 414 -9.25 1.69 -17.55
C TRP A 414 -8.33 0.64 -16.96
N SER A 415 -8.22 0.67 -15.63
CA SER A 415 -7.57 -0.31 -14.78
C SER A 415 -8.32 -0.36 -13.44
N PRO A 416 -8.51 -1.54 -12.83
CA PRO A 416 -9.02 -1.66 -11.47
C PRO A 416 -8.16 -0.87 -10.48
N ARG A 417 -8.78 -0.39 -9.39
CA ARG A 417 -8.10 0.43 -8.36
C ARG A 417 -7.96 -0.27 -7.02
N PHE A 418 -8.96 -1.07 -6.63
CA PHE A 418 -9.09 -1.61 -5.28
C PHE A 418 -9.17 -3.13 -5.23
N THR A 419 -8.41 -3.78 -6.11
CA THR A 419 -8.21 -5.24 -6.19
C THR A 419 -6.84 -5.56 -6.80
N PHE A 420 -6.45 -6.83 -6.77
CA PHE A 420 -5.30 -7.37 -7.50
C PHE A 420 -5.48 -8.87 -7.70
N HIS A 421 -4.78 -9.43 -8.69
CA HIS A 421 -4.90 -10.81 -9.12
C HIS A 421 -3.54 -11.45 -9.32
N GLY A 422 -3.43 -12.76 -9.05
CA GLY A 422 -2.27 -13.58 -9.44
C GLY A 422 -2.56 -14.29 -10.76
N PHE A 423 -1.82 -13.97 -11.82
CA PHE A 423 -2.09 -14.51 -13.15
C PHE A 423 -0.91 -14.45 -14.11
N ARG A 424 -0.96 -15.35 -15.10
CA ARG A 424 -0.21 -15.28 -16.36
C ARG A 424 -1.15 -15.09 -17.55
N TYR A 425 -2.34 -15.67 -17.46
CA TYR A 425 -3.30 -15.68 -18.55
C TYR A 425 -4.54 -14.86 -18.20
N MET A 426 -5.07 -14.17 -19.19
CA MET A 426 -6.33 -13.42 -19.07
C MET A 426 -7.29 -13.91 -20.16
N GLU A 427 -8.53 -14.18 -19.76
CA GLU A 427 -9.63 -14.37 -20.71
C GLU A 427 -10.42 -13.06 -20.81
N VAL A 428 -10.55 -12.55 -22.03
CA VAL A 428 -11.24 -11.31 -22.34
C VAL A 428 -12.48 -11.64 -23.17
N THR A 429 -13.64 -11.18 -22.71
CA THR A 429 -14.92 -11.34 -23.38
C THR A 429 -15.68 -10.02 -23.45
N GLY A 430 -16.63 -9.92 -24.39
CA GLY A 430 -17.43 -8.71 -24.59
C GLY A 430 -16.65 -7.55 -25.24
N TRP A 431 -15.47 -7.82 -25.78
CA TRP A 431 -14.68 -6.81 -26.48
C TRP A 431 -15.38 -6.34 -27.78
N PRO A 432 -15.49 -5.03 -28.03
CA PRO A 432 -16.03 -4.51 -29.28
C PRO A 432 -15.06 -4.77 -30.46
N GLY A 433 -15.29 -5.84 -31.20
CA GLY A 433 -14.41 -6.29 -32.29
C GLY A 433 -13.37 -7.30 -31.82
N LYS A 434 -12.12 -7.17 -32.27
CA LYS A 434 -11.01 -8.03 -31.85
C LYS A 434 -9.93 -7.20 -31.16
N PRO A 435 -9.49 -7.57 -29.94
CA PRO A 435 -8.39 -6.89 -29.27
C PRO A 435 -7.03 -7.34 -29.83
N GLY A 436 -6.07 -6.42 -29.86
CA GLY A 436 -4.67 -6.67 -30.18
C GLY A 436 -3.76 -6.62 -28.95
N LEU A 437 -2.49 -6.98 -29.13
CA LEU A 437 -1.47 -6.97 -28.07
C LEU A 437 -1.20 -5.57 -27.47
N SER A 438 -1.51 -4.51 -28.22
CA SER A 438 -1.36 -3.12 -27.76
C SER A 438 -2.52 -2.63 -26.90
N ASP A 439 -3.62 -3.37 -26.86
CA ASP A 439 -4.86 -2.91 -26.25
C ASP A 439 -4.92 -3.23 -24.76
N ILE A 440 -4.13 -4.20 -24.30
CA ILE A 440 -4.09 -4.66 -22.92
C ILE A 440 -2.64 -4.81 -22.47
N GLU A 441 -2.37 -4.43 -21.22
CA GLU A 441 -1.12 -4.70 -20.52
C GLU A 441 -1.39 -5.07 -19.08
N GLY A 442 -0.43 -5.75 -18.45
CA GLY A 442 -0.45 -6.11 -17.05
C GLY A 442 0.33 -5.10 -16.22
N LEU A 443 -0.30 -4.55 -15.20
CA LEU A 443 0.34 -3.69 -14.21
C LEU A 443 0.75 -4.54 -13.01
N ARG A 444 2.01 -4.98 -12.98
CA ARG A 444 2.54 -5.70 -11.83
C ARG A 444 2.62 -4.77 -10.64
N MET A 445 2.10 -5.22 -9.52
CA MET A 445 2.07 -4.50 -8.27
C MET A 445 2.82 -5.28 -7.20
N SER A 446 3.48 -4.57 -6.29
CA SER A 446 4.09 -5.11 -5.07
C SER A 446 4.49 -3.95 -4.17
N ALA A 447 4.83 -4.24 -2.91
CA ALA A 447 5.65 -3.35 -2.10
C ALA A 447 6.90 -2.96 -2.91
N ASP A 448 7.26 -1.67 -2.87
CA ASP A 448 8.40 -1.12 -3.62
C ASP A 448 9.73 -1.42 -2.91
N LEU A 449 10.06 -2.70 -2.84
CA LEU A 449 11.25 -3.21 -2.18
C LEU A 449 12.49 -2.95 -3.04
N GLN A 450 13.48 -2.29 -2.45
CA GLN A 450 14.75 -1.99 -3.12
C GLN A 450 15.61 -3.24 -3.19
N GLU A 451 16.19 -3.54 -4.36
CA GLU A 451 17.14 -4.65 -4.48
C GLU A 451 18.42 -4.34 -3.69
N SER A 452 18.83 -5.26 -2.82
CA SER A 452 20.05 -5.18 -2.01
C SER A 452 21.10 -6.21 -2.43
N GLY A 453 20.71 -7.25 -3.16
CA GLY A 453 21.60 -8.30 -3.65
C GLY A 453 21.29 -8.70 -5.08
N THR A 454 22.33 -9.16 -5.79
CA THR A 454 22.21 -9.71 -7.13
C THR A 454 22.89 -11.07 -7.19
N PHE A 455 22.36 -11.95 -8.03
CA PHE A 455 22.92 -13.28 -8.28
C PHE A 455 23.13 -13.47 -9.77
N SER A 456 24.26 -14.08 -10.13
CA SER A 456 24.51 -14.59 -11.48
C SER A 456 25.47 -15.76 -11.42
N SER A 457 25.34 -16.67 -12.38
CA SER A 457 26.22 -17.84 -12.52
C SER A 457 26.41 -18.20 -13.99
N SER A 458 27.37 -19.08 -14.27
CA SER A 458 27.55 -19.66 -15.61
C SER A 458 26.47 -20.68 -16.01
N ASN A 459 25.53 -21.00 -15.12
CA ASN A 459 24.44 -21.93 -15.39
C ASN A 459 23.12 -21.16 -15.56
N ASP A 460 22.62 -21.13 -16.79
CA ASP A 460 21.38 -20.41 -17.15
C ASP A 460 20.15 -20.91 -16.40
N MET A 461 20.12 -22.18 -15.98
CA MET A 461 19.01 -22.71 -15.18
C MET A 461 18.97 -22.05 -13.80
N PHE A 462 20.11 -21.83 -13.15
CA PHE A 462 20.15 -21.14 -11.86
C PHE A 462 19.81 -19.65 -12.00
N ASN A 463 20.26 -19.00 -13.08
CA ASN A 463 19.88 -17.62 -13.38
C ASN A 463 18.36 -17.50 -13.59
N LYS A 464 17.76 -18.49 -14.26
CA LYS A 464 16.30 -18.55 -14.46
C LYS A 464 15.54 -18.87 -13.17
N LEU A 465 16.07 -19.74 -12.33
CA LEU A 465 15.49 -20.06 -11.02
C LEU A 465 15.46 -18.81 -10.13
N ASP A 466 16.56 -18.06 -10.05
CA ASP A 466 16.62 -16.79 -9.33
C ASP A 466 15.57 -15.79 -9.81
N THR A 467 15.45 -15.64 -11.14
CA THR A 467 14.40 -14.81 -11.75
C THR A 467 13.00 -15.24 -11.30
N ASN A 468 12.72 -16.55 -11.32
CA ASN A 468 11.43 -17.08 -10.89
C ASN A 468 11.18 -16.82 -9.39
N ILE A 469 12.18 -17.03 -8.53
CA ILE A 469 12.11 -16.74 -7.09
C ILE A 469 11.73 -15.27 -6.85
N LYS A 470 12.39 -14.34 -7.54
CA LYS A 470 12.09 -12.90 -7.42
C LYS A 470 10.66 -12.55 -7.86
N PHE A 471 10.19 -13.13 -8.98
CA PHE A 471 8.81 -12.91 -9.44
C PHE A 471 7.77 -13.49 -8.49
N THR A 472 7.99 -14.71 -8.00
CA THR A 472 7.11 -15.39 -7.04
C THR A 472 7.01 -14.60 -5.74
N PHE A 473 8.14 -14.15 -5.20
CA PHE A 473 8.16 -13.40 -3.96
C PHE A 473 7.43 -12.07 -4.04
N LEU A 474 7.78 -11.25 -5.04
CA LEU A 474 7.19 -9.92 -5.15
C LEU A 474 5.70 -9.99 -5.49
N SER A 475 5.22 -11.09 -6.08
CA SER A 475 3.78 -11.34 -6.22
C SER A 475 3.08 -11.49 -4.86
N ASN A 476 3.81 -11.85 -3.80
CA ASN A 476 3.30 -12.04 -2.45
C ASN A 476 3.57 -10.88 -1.50
N ALA A 477 4.12 -9.76 -1.98
CA ALA A 477 4.49 -8.63 -1.13
C ALA A 477 3.43 -7.50 -1.18
N PHE A 478 2.26 -7.70 -0.59
CA PHE A 478 1.14 -6.74 -0.59
C PHE A 478 0.78 -6.32 0.83
N SER A 479 1.62 -5.46 1.45
CA SER A 479 1.57 -5.07 2.87
C SER A 479 1.78 -6.20 3.90
N VAL A 480 1.62 -7.44 3.49
CA VAL A 480 2.01 -8.67 4.18
C VAL A 480 2.85 -9.49 3.21
N GLN A 481 3.61 -10.46 3.72
CA GLN A 481 4.16 -11.52 2.89
C GLN A 481 3.14 -12.65 2.82
N SER A 482 2.37 -12.73 1.73
CA SER A 482 1.34 -13.74 1.57
C SER A 482 1.87 -15.12 1.16
N ASP A 483 1.08 -16.16 1.41
CA ASP A 483 1.28 -17.52 0.87
C ASP A 483 1.11 -17.56 -0.67
N CYS A 484 0.07 -16.90 -1.18
CA CYS A 484 -0.21 -16.81 -2.60
C CYS A 484 -0.91 -15.49 -2.97
N PRO A 485 -0.74 -14.99 -4.21
CA PRO A 485 -1.31 -13.70 -4.64
C PRO A 485 -2.79 -13.75 -5.07
N GLY A 486 -3.41 -14.94 -5.03
CA GLY A 486 -4.73 -15.16 -5.63
C GLY A 486 -5.76 -15.76 -4.67
N ARG A 487 -5.47 -16.97 -4.18
CA ARG A 487 -6.46 -17.87 -3.57
C ARG A 487 -6.77 -17.49 -2.12
N GLU A 488 -5.74 -17.19 -1.34
CA GLU A 488 -5.83 -16.91 0.10
C GLU A 488 -5.32 -15.52 0.46
N LYS A 489 -4.11 -15.16 0.00
CA LYS A 489 -3.50 -13.82 0.18
C LYS A 489 -3.17 -13.49 1.64
N ARG A 490 -2.81 -14.49 2.45
CA ARG A 490 -2.70 -14.35 3.92
C ARG A 490 -1.24 -14.38 4.37
N GLY A 491 -0.92 -13.56 5.37
CA GLY A 491 0.42 -13.46 5.96
C GLY A 491 0.75 -14.63 6.89
N TYR A 492 0.96 -15.83 6.34
CA TYR A 492 1.26 -17.02 7.14
C TYR A 492 2.68 -17.00 7.71
N GLY A 493 2.80 -17.25 9.02
CA GLY A 493 4.08 -17.28 9.71
C GLY A 493 5.01 -18.42 9.29
N GLY A 494 4.46 -19.56 8.86
CA GLY A 494 5.24 -20.72 8.39
C GLY A 494 5.95 -20.46 7.06
N ASP A 495 5.24 -19.87 6.10
CA ASP A 495 5.80 -19.45 4.81
C ASP A 495 6.90 -18.40 4.99
N LEU A 496 6.66 -17.46 5.90
CA LEU A 496 7.65 -16.45 6.28
C LEU A 496 8.89 -17.10 6.89
N PHE A 497 8.75 -18.04 7.83
CA PHE A 497 9.87 -18.78 8.42
C PHE A 497 10.76 -19.42 7.35
N CYS A 498 10.16 -20.08 6.37
CA CYS A 498 10.88 -20.80 5.31
C CYS A 498 11.67 -19.89 4.35
N THR A 499 11.31 -18.61 4.23
CA THR A 499 11.76 -17.78 3.11
C THR A 499 12.39 -16.44 3.49
N THR A 500 12.25 -16.01 4.75
CA THR A 500 12.74 -14.72 5.26
C THR A 500 14.19 -14.43 4.84
N GLU A 501 15.10 -15.37 5.11
CA GLU A 501 16.54 -15.15 4.87
C GLU A 501 16.85 -14.96 3.39
N SER A 502 16.25 -15.77 2.51
CA SER A 502 16.41 -15.66 1.07
C SER A 502 16.06 -14.24 0.59
N PHE A 503 14.97 -13.66 1.09
CA PHE A 503 14.52 -12.35 0.62
C PHE A 503 15.23 -11.16 1.27
N MET A 504 15.80 -11.34 2.46
CA MET A 504 16.70 -10.34 3.07
C MET A 504 18.04 -10.23 2.35
N TYR A 505 18.50 -11.29 1.67
CA TYR A 505 19.65 -11.20 0.76
C TYR A 505 19.30 -10.47 -0.54
N HIS A 506 18.07 -10.57 -1.04
CA HIS A 506 17.66 -9.98 -2.31
C HIS A 506 17.24 -8.52 -2.19
N TYR A 507 16.55 -8.16 -1.12
CA TYR A 507 15.88 -6.87 -0.98
C TYR A 507 16.18 -6.20 0.37
N ASP A 508 16.05 -4.88 0.42
CA ASP A 508 15.97 -4.16 1.69
C ASP A 508 14.58 -4.41 2.31
N MET A 509 14.56 -5.28 3.30
CA MET A 509 13.36 -5.76 3.98
C MET A 509 13.14 -5.09 5.34
N ALA A 510 14.02 -4.16 5.76
CA ALA A 510 14.00 -3.64 7.13
C ALA A 510 12.66 -2.98 7.50
N GLY A 511 12.15 -2.10 6.63
CA GLY A 511 10.85 -1.45 6.85
C GLY A 511 9.67 -2.40 6.73
N PHE A 512 9.71 -3.32 5.76
CA PHE A 512 8.63 -4.27 5.48
C PHE A 512 8.46 -5.29 6.62
N TYR A 513 9.55 -5.94 7.02
CA TYR A 513 9.49 -6.94 8.08
C TYR A 513 9.35 -6.35 9.48
N ARG A 514 9.82 -5.11 9.72
CA ARG A 514 9.50 -4.41 10.98
C ARG A 514 7.99 -4.22 11.16
N LYS A 515 7.27 -3.90 10.08
CA LYS A 515 5.80 -3.80 10.13
C LYS A 515 5.18 -5.17 10.43
N ILE A 516 5.64 -6.24 9.79
CA ILE A 516 5.10 -7.60 10.05
C ILE A 516 5.37 -8.05 11.50
N VAL A 517 6.54 -7.74 12.07
CA VAL A 517 6.80 -7.95 13.52
C VAL A 517 5.77 -7.22 14.39
N LYS A 518 5.36 -6.01 13.99
CA LYS A 518 4.31 -5.26 14.69
C LYS A 518 2.93 -5.93 14.54
N ASP A 519 2.60 -6.46 13.36
CA ASP A 519 1.35 -7.21 13.17
C ASP A 519 1.30 -8.45 14.08
N PHE A 520 2.39 -9.22 14.17
CA PHE A 520 2.51 -10.35 15.11
C PHE A 520 2.34 -9.92 16.56
N THR A 521 2.86 -8.75 16.92
CA THR A 521 2.69 -8.22 18.28
C THR A 521 1.23 -7.81 18.54
N ASP A 522 0.54 -7.27 17.54
CA ASP A 522 -0.86 -6.84 17.67
C ASP A 522 -1.85 -8.00 17.76
N ASP A 523 -1.53 -9.11 17.11
CA ASP A 523 -2.36 -10.32 17.07
C ASP A 523 -1.88 -11.44 18.01
N GLN A 524 -0.86 -11.18 18.84
CA GLN A 524 -0.49 -12.12 19.89
C GLN A 524 -1.68 -12.37 20.82
N GLN A 525 -2.00 -13.65 21.02
CA GLN A 525 -3.14 -14.08 21.83
C GLN A 525 -2.90 -13.80 23.32
N PRO A 526 -3.95 -13.69 24.17
CA PRO A 526 -3.81 -13.32 25.58
C PRO A 526 -2.87 -14.19 26.41
N LEU A 527 -2.74 -15.49 26.08
CA LEU A 527 -1.81 -16.42 26.74
C LEU A 527 -0.41 -16.46 26.10
N GLY A 528 -0.11 -15.54 25.17
CA GLY A 528 1.19 -15.39 24.51
C GLY A 528 1.36 -16.19 23.21
N GLY A 529 0.37 -17.00 22.82
CA GLY A 529 0.40 -17.76 21.57
C GLY A 529 0.34 -16.86 20.33
N ILE A 530 1.00 -17.29 19.25
CA ILE A 530 1.05 -16.55 17.97
C ILE A 530 0.08 -17.17 16.98
N THR A 531 -0.67 -16.35 16.25
CA THR A 531 -1.62 -16.82 15.22
C THR A 531 -0.90 -17.37 13.99
N GLU A 532 -1.57 -18.21 13.21
CA GLU A 532 -1.02 -18.72 11.95
C GLU A 532 -0.78 -17.62 10.93
N THR A 533 -1.72 -16.68 10.89
CA THR A 533 -1.74 -15.56 9.96
C THR A 533 -1.67 -14.25 10.72
N VAL A 534 -0.97 -13.28 10.15
CA VAL A 534 -1.01 -11.88 10.58
C VAL A 534 -1.27 -10.96 9.37
N PRO A 535 -2.34 -10.12 9.40
CA PRO A 535 -3.40 -10.07 10.41
C PRO A 535 -4.18 -11.39 10.60
N PHE A 536 -4.75 -11.59 11.79
CA PHE A 536 -5.52 -12.79 12.15
C PHE A 536 -6.87 -12.82 11.44
N VAL A 537 -7.06 -13.82 10.59
CA VAL A 537 -8.28 -13.98 9.77
C VAL A 537 -9.21 -15.10 10.25
N GLY A 538 -8.97 -15.64 11.45
CA GLY A 538 -9.82 -16.68 12.05
C GLY A 538 -9.37 -18.12 11.78
N ILE A 539 -8.15 -18.34 11.28
CA ILE A 539 -7.55 -19.68 11.17
C ILE A 539 -6.83 -20.01 12.47
N ALA A 540 -7.25 -21.09 13.12
CA ALA A 540 -6.76 -21.47 14.43
C ALA A 540 -6.78 -22.99 14.61
N ASP A 541 -5.68 -23.65 14.26
CA ASP A 541 -5.53 -25.11 14.35
C ASP A 541 -5.14 -25.60 15.76
N ALA A 542 -5.67 -24.93 16.80
CA ALA A 542 -5.54 -25.31 18.21
C ALA A 542 -4.08 -25.56 18.68
N GLY A 543 -3.15 -24.69 18.26
CA GLY A 543 -1.77 -24.71 18.73
C GLY A 543 -1.63 -24.46 20.24
N PRO A 544 -0.41 -24.64 20.80
CA PRO A 544 -0.16 -24.45 22.22
C PRO A 544 -0.35 -22.98 22.61
N GLY A 545 -1.50 -22.68 23.24
CA GLY A 545 -1.90 -21.36 23.72
C GLY A 545 -3.14 -20.83 22.99
N ASP A 546 -4.25 -20.66 23.72
CA ASP A 546 -5.48 -19.93 23.33
C ASP A 546 -5.82 -19.87 21.82
N LYS A 547 -5.94 -21.02 21.15
CA LYS A 547 -6.26 -21.13 19.71
C LYS A 547 -5.25 -20.44 18.78
N SER A 548 -3.98 -20.47 19.17
CA SER A 548 -2.82 -20.08 18.35
C SER A 548 -2.59 -21.05 17.18
N GLY A 549 -1.67 -20.68 16.29
CA GLY A 549 -1.26 -21.54 15.19
C GLY A 549 -0.38 -22.72 15.60
N PRO A 550 -0.16 -23.71 14.72
CA PRO A 550 0.81 -24.78 14.97
C PRO A 550 2.22 -24.22 15.21
N LEU A 551 3.05 -24.95 15.95
CA LEU A 551 4.40 -24.50 16.30
C LEU A 551 5.22 -24.04 15.08
N GLY A 552 5.12 -24.73 13.94
CA GLY A 552 5.81 -24.36 12.71
C GLY A 552 5.44 -22.98 12.14
N PHE A 553 4.24 -22.48 12.44
CA PHE A 553 3.82 -21.13 12.06
C PHE A 553 4.21 -20.10 13.13
N GLN A 554 4.06 -20.46 14.41
CA GLN A 554 4.41 -19.56 15.52
C GLN A 554 5.89 -19.18 15.53
N VAL A 555 6.79 -20.11 15.19
CA VAL A 555 8.25 -19.86 15.17
C VAL A 555 8.66 -18.78 14.16
N GLY A 556 7.82 -18.49 13.16
CA GLY A 556 8.07 -17.41 12.21
C GLY A 556 8.27 -16.05 12.88
N PHE A 557 7.56 -15.78 13.98
CA PHE A 557 7.67 -14.50 14.69
C PHE A 557 9.04 -14.29 15.37
N PRO A 558 9.49 -15.12 16.33
CA PRO A 558 10.80 -14.95 16.95
C PRO A 558 11.96 -15.13 15.95
N TYR A 559 11.79 -15.98 14.93
CA TYR A 559 12.79 -16.15 13.87
C TYR A 559 12.96 -14.86 13.06
N LEU A 560 11.86 -14.20 12.69
CA LEU A 560 11.90 -12.93 11.97
C LEU A 560 12.64 -11.85 12.76
N ILE A 561 12.34 -11.72 14.06
CA ILE A 561 13.03 -10.76 14.95
C ILE A 561 14.54 -11.04 14.94
N LYS A 562 14.94 -12.31 15.13
CA LYS A 562 16.35 -12.71 15.08
C LYS A 562 16.99 -12.33 13.75
N LYS A 563 16.35 -12.63 12.63
CA LYS A 563 16.92 -12.38 11.30
C LYS A 563 17.03 -10.88 11.01
N ILE A 564 16.05 -10.06 11.38
CA ILE A 564 16.15 -8.59 11.29
C ILE A 564 17.40 -8.10 12.04
N HIS A 565 17.60 -8.55 13.27
CA HIS A 565 18.81 -8.20 14.04
C HIS A 565 20.10 -8.68 13.37
N ASP A 566 20.13 -9.92 12.87
CA ASP A 566 21.34 -10.48 12.22
C ASP A 566 21.75 -9.69 10.96
N PHE A 567 20.78 -9.22 10.16
CA PHE A 567 21.04 -8.53 8.89
C PHE A 567 21.22 -7.02 9.03
N TYR A 568 20.48 -6.39 9.94
CA TYR A 568 20.39 -4.93 10.01
C TYR A 568 20.97 -4.32 11.28
N GLY A 569 21.32 -5.15 12.28
CA GLY A 569 21.66 -4.69 13.64
C GLY A 569 20.46 -4.05 14.32
#